data_AF-A0A7V9JMP2-F1
#
_entry.id   AF-A0A7V9JMP2-F1
#
_cell.length_a   1.000
_cell.length_b   1.000
_cell.length_c   1.000
_cell.angle_alpha   90.00
_cell.angle_beta   90.00
_cell.angle_gamma   90.00
#
_symmetry.space_group_name_H-M   'P 1'
#
loop_
_entity.id
_entity.type
_entity.pdbx_description
1 polymer ?
#
loop_
_entity_poly.entity_id
_entity_poly.type
_entity_poly.pdbx_seq_one_letter_code
_entity_poly.pdbx_strand_id
1 'polypeptide(L)'
;ALDATAARRIADAAAHRRCVADQLAGYHTADWAEVSPGLPAEQRCAATLALLIGRAPFVWGGLLLADPQSGRRGGVELLVRHRGGGYLPVIVVRHKVTDPGSGARTSSLAQPTLASTDPNRKVRPQSRDQLRLAHAVRLLQAAGLAARGRPTGGVIGLEADVVVWHDLDAPTWPGGRTTMAEYDARFTDRLAVARAAATEAEPLAQPSRITECRSCPWWPLCGPALRESRDVSMVLRGEDAVALRAAGLSTVDELAALDPADEPPVPMAGMPFRDAVLLARAWQRDLTLVRRNRRVTVPRADVEVDVDMESFDESGAYLWGCLLSGSDIGMPGGYRAFATWEPVPTLDEARSFAQFWVWLTDVRCRAAARGLSFAAYCYNEQAENRWMLRSAQRFAGAPGIPAVAEVQEFITCGHWVDLYGVVSAEFLCAHGKGLKTIAPAAGFSWHDPEASGENSMRWYSDAVGLGGAPPDLTQRTRLLTYNADDVHATRALRLWMSSEQVNDVPYAGDL
;
A
#
# COMPACT_ATOMS: atom_id res chain seq x y z
N ALA A 1 16.05 -16.44 -1.36
CA ALA A 1 15.40 -16.13 -2.66
C ALA A 1 14.41 -15.02 -2.42
N LEU A 2 14.24 -14.09 -3.37
CA LEU A 2 13.16 -13.08 -3.28
C LEU A 2 11.83 -13.82 -3.34
N ASP A 3 10.84 -13.39 -2.54
CA ASP A 3 9.47 -13.87 -2.68
C ASP A 3 8.94 -13.56 -4.10
N ALA A 4 8.09 -14.42 -4.65
CA ALA A 4 7.57 -14.33 -6.01
C ALA A 4 6.85 -13.00 -6.27
N THR A 5 6.15 -12.47 -5.26
CA THR A 5 5.51 -11.15 -5.30
C THR A 5 6.54 -10.03 -5.48
N ALA A 6 7.65 -10.10 -4.76
CA ALA A 6 8.74 -9.14 -4.89
C ALA A 6 9.39 -9.23 -6.28
N ALA A 7 9.62 -10.45 -6.78
CA ALA A 7 10.15 -10.68 -8.13
C ALA A 7 9.23 -10.10 -9.22
N ARG A 8 7.91 -10.29 -9.11
CA ARG A 8 6.93 -9.71 -10.04
C ARG A 8 6.91 -8.18 -9.98
N ARG A 9 6.87 -7.59 -8.78
CA ARG A 9 6.93 -6.13 -8.62
C ARG A 9 8.18 -5.53 -9.27
N ILE A 10 9.31 -6.24 -9.20
CA ILE A 10 10.56 -5.86 -9.88
C ILE A 10 10.39 -5.96 -11.40
N ALA A 11 9.83 -7.06 -11.91
CA ALA A 11 9.60 -7.26 -13.35
C ALA A 11 8.65 -6.21 -13.93
N ASP A 12 7.51 -5.95 -13.28
CA ASP A 12 6.56 -4.91 -13.71
C ASP A 12 7.19 -3.52 -13.70
N ALA A 13 8.00 -3.20 -12.69
CA ALA A 13 8.71 -1.93 -12.62
C ALA A 13 9.75 -1.82 -13.76
N ALA A 14 10.40 -2.91 -14.14
CA ALA A 14 11.31 -2.94 -15.29
C ALA A 14 10.55 -2.75 -16.61
N ALA A 15 9.41 -3.43 -16.80
CA ALA A 15 8.56 -3.28 -17.97
C ALA A 15 8.01 -1.85 -18.11
N HIS A 16 7.52 -1.25 -17.02
CA HIS A 16 7.06 0.15 -17.00
C HIS A 16 8.18 1.12 -17.40
N ARG A 17 9.37 0.97 -16.81
CA ARG A 17 10.54 1.77 -17.18
C ARG A 17 10.89 1.64 -18.66
N ARG A 18 10.84 0.42 -19.21
CA ARG A 18 11.10 0.18 -20.64
C ARG A 18 10.07 0.86 -21.53
N CYS A 19 8.77 0.74 -21.19
CA CYS A 19 7.69 1.42 -21.91
C CYS A 19 7.92 2.94 -21.97
N VAL A 20 8.23 3.56 -20.83
CA VAL A 20 8.55 4.99 -20.75
C VAL A 20 9.79 5.35 -21.58
N ALA A 21 10.82 4.52 -21.53
CA ALA A 21 12.05 4.72 -22.30
C ALA A 21 11.79 4.66 -23.82
N ASP A 22 10.99 3.71 -24.29
CA ASP A 22 10.62 3.58 -25.71
C ASP A 22 9.80 4.78 -26.19
N GLN A 23 8.87 5.25 -25.36
CA GLN A 23 8.10 6.46 -25.65
C GLN A 23 8.98 7.71 -25.74
N LEU A 24 9.91 7.89 -24.80
CA LEU A 24 10.87 9.00 -24.83
C LEU A 24 11.82 8.91 -26.03
N ALA A 25 12.36 7.72 -26.31
CA ALA A 25 13.24 7.50 -27.46
C ALA A 25 12.52 7.79 -28.79
N GLY A 26 11.22 7.48 -28.87
CA GLY A 26 10.38 7.82 -30.02
C GLY A 26 10.22 9.32 -30.27
N TYR A 27 10.27 10.16 -29.22
CA TYR A 27 10.28 11.62 -29.37
C TYR A 27 11.67 12.20 -29.66
N HIS A 28 12.74 11.53 -29.23
CA HIS A 28 14.11 12.07 -29.19
C HIS A 28 15.12 11.24 -29.98
N THR A 29 14.74 10.67 -31.12
CA THR A 29 15.53 9.65 -31.84
C THR A 29 16.99 10.06 -32.15
N ALA A 30 17.23 11.34 -32.47
CA ALA A 30 18.57 11.84 -32.81
C ALA A 30 19.42 12.25 -31.58
N ASP A 31 18.76 12.51 -30.45
CA ASP A 31 19.34 13.12 -29.25
C ASP A 31 19.38 12.15 -28.04
N TRP A 32 18.94 10.91 -28.27
CA TRP A 32 18.82 9.85 -27.28
C TRP A 32 20.08 8.97 -27.22
N ALA A 33 20.61 8.79 -26.02
CA ALA A 33 21.64 7.81 -25.74
C ALA A 33 21.18 6.87 -24.62
N GLU A 34 21.49 5.58 -24.75
CA GLU A 34 21.11 4.57 -23.77
C GLU A 34 22.33 3.78 -23.31
N VAL A 35 22.50 3.69 -21.99
CA VAL A 35 23.54 2.87 -21.36
C VAL A 35 22.98 1.48 -21.11
N SER A 36 23.56 0.48 -21.76
CA SER A 36 23.08 -0.90 -21.66
C SER A 36 23.11 -1.41 -20.20
N PRO A 37 22.00 -1.95 -19.68
CA PRO A 37 21.94 -2.49 -18.31
C PRO A 37 22.75 -3.79 -18.15
N GLY A 38 23.07 -4.48 -19.25
CA GLY A 38 23.83 -5.74 -19.24
C GLY A 38 25.35 -5.54 -19.05
N LEU A 39 25.83 -4.30 -19.13
CA LEU A 39 27.25 -4.00 -18.90
C LEU A 39 27.59 -4.10 -17.40
N PRO A 40 28.83 -4.51 -17.05
CA PRO A 40 29.36 -4.40 -15.70
C PRO A 40 29.27 -2.96 -15.15
N ALA A 41 29.12 -2.82 -13.84
CA ALA A 41 28.91 -1.52 -13.20
C ALA A 41 29.98 -0.47 -13.56
N GLU A 42 31.25 -0.85 -13.57
CA GLU A 42 32.35 0.05 -13.95
C GLU A 42 32.22 0.56 -15.40
N GLN A 43 31.89 -0.34 -16.33
CA GLN A 43 31.69 0.01 -17.74
C GLN A 43 30.45 0.88 -17.94
N ARG A 44 29.36 0.62 -17.20
CA ARG A 44 28.16 1.48 -17.20
C ARG A 44 28.49 2.88 -16.70
N CYS A 45 29.30 2.98 -15.66
CA CYS A 45 29.73 4.26 -15.10
C CYS A 45 30.58 5.05 -16.10
N ALA A 46 31.58 4.40 -16.71
CA ALA A 46 32.43 5.00 -17.74
C ALA A 46 31.63 5.44 -18.98
N ALA A 47 30.71 4.59 -19.47
CA ALA A 47 29.83 4.91 -20.59
C ALA A 47 28.91 6.11 -20.27
N THR A 48 28.32 6.12 -19.07
CA THR A 48 27.51 7.25 -18.60
C THR A 48 28.35 8.52 -18.60
N LEU A 49 29.53 8.51 -17.97
CA LEU A 49 30.41 9.67 -17.90
C LEU A 49 30.81 10.20 -19.28
N ALA A 50 31.17 9.31 -20.21
CA ALA A 50 31.53 9.69 -21.57
C ALA A 50 30.38 10.41 -22.29
N LEU A 51 29.14 9.93 -22.14
CA LEU A 51 27.95 10.58 -22.71
C LEU A 51 27.71 11.97 -22.09
N LEU A 52 27.88 12.11 -20.77
CA LEU A 52 27.69 13.38 -20.07
C LEU A 52 28.77 14.42 -20.45
N ILE A 53 30.03 14.00 -20.55
CA ILE A 53 31.14 14.86 -21.04
C ILE A 53 30.91 15.24 -22.50
N GLY A 54 30.45 14.29 -23.31
CA GLY A 54 30.04 14.48 -24.70
C GLY A 54 28.78 15.33 -24.88
N ARG A 55 28.15 15.77 -23.77
CA ARG A 55 26.97 16.65 -23.77
C ARG A 55 25.74 16.03 -24.47
N ALA A 56 25.62 14.71 -24.44
CA ALA A 56 24.44 14.00 -24.94
C ALA A 56 23.16 14.60 -24.31
N PRO A 57 22.14 15.00 -25.10
CA PRO A 57 20.98 15.69 -24.56
C PRO A 57 20.16 14.82 -23.57
N PHE A 58 19.97 13.54 -23.90
CA PHE A 58 19.22 12.59 -23.08
C PHE A 58 20.03 11.30 -22.90
N VAL A 59 20.27 10.90 -21.64
CA VAL A 59 21.01 9.67 -21.32
C VAL A 59 20.15 8.79 -20.43
N TRP A 60 19.71 7.65 -20.97
CA TRP A 60 18.92 6.65 -20.25
C TRP A 60 19.79 5.57 -19.60
N GLY A 61 19.36 5.08 -18.44
CA GLY A 61 20.02 3.98 -17.72
C GLY A 61 21.32 4.36 -17.02
N GLY A 62 21.53 5.67 -16.79
CA GLY A 62 22.77 6.24 -16.28
C GLY A 62 23.16 5.72 -14.90
N LEU A 63 24.38 5.21 -14.79
CA LEU A 63 25.02 4.90 -13.50
C LEU A 63 26.03 6.00 -13.20
N LEU A 64 25.79 6.77 -12.13
CA LEU A 64 26.61 7.93 -11.82
C LEU A 64 27.94 7.53 -11.18
N LEU A 65 28.94 8.41 -11.27
CA LEU A 65 30.21 8.26 -10.57
C LEU A 65 29.95 8.10 -9.08
N ALA A 66 30.50 7.06 -8.48
CA ALA A 66 30.48 6.90 -7.04
C ALA A 66 31.25 8.07 -6.39
N ASP A 67 30.78 8.49 -5.22
CA ASP A 67 31.47 9.44 -4.35
C ASP A 67 31.88 8.68 -3.07
N PRO A 68 33.09 8.08 -3.06
CA PRO A 68 33.57 7.31 -1.92
C PRO A 68 33.78 8.19 -0.67
N GLN A 69 34.09 9.48 -0.86
CA GLN A 69 34.33 10.40 0.26
C GLN A 69 33.06 10.60 1.09
N SER A 70 31.92 10.76 0.41
CA SER A 70 30.63 10.88 1.08
C SER A 70 29.86 9.57 1.20
N GLY A 71 30.38 8.46 0.67
CA GLY A 71 29.77 7.14 0.72
C GLY A 71 28.56 6.95 -0.19
N ARG A 72 28.42 7.77 -1.25
CA ARG A 72 27.27 7.74 -2.17
C ARG A 72 27.59 6.94 -3.43
N ARG A 73 26.62 6.13 -3.87
CA ARG A 73 26.63 5.43 -5.17
C ARG A 73 25.20 5.22 -5.62
N GLY A 74 24.96 5.29 -6.92
CA GLY A 74 23.62 5.10 -7.45
C GLY A 74 23.51 5.42 -8.94
N GLY A 75 22.34 5.10 -9.49
CA GLY A 75 21.97 5.45 -10.86
C GLY A 75 20.64 6.19 -10.89
N VAL A 76 20.28 6.64 -12.07
CA VAL A 76 19.01 7.30 -12.36
C VAL A 76 18.48 6.81 -13.70
N GLU A 77 17.16 6.75 -13.85
CA GLU A 77 16.55 6.27 -15.09
C GLU A 77 16.88 7.18 -16.29
N LEU A 78 16.77 8.50 -16.13
CA LEU A 78 17.06 9.46 -17.20
C LEU A 78 17.90 10.65 -16.67
N LEU A 79 18.89 11.07 -17.45
CA LEU A 79 19.62 12.32 -17.28
C LEU A 79 19.29 13.24 -18.44
N VAL A 80 18.85 14.45 -18.12
CA VAL A 80 18.46 15.47 -19.09
C VAL A 80 19.44 16.62 -19.06
N ARG A 81 20.03 16.96 -20.20
CA ARG A 81 20.95 18.10 -20.30
C ARG A 81 20.19 19.41 -20.12
N HIS A 82 20.63 20.22 -19.16
CA HIS A 82 20.04 21.52 -18.89
C HIS A 82 20.58 22.61 -19.83
N ARG A 83 19.73 23.56 -20.24
CA ARG A 83 20.12 24.67 -21.12
C ARG A 83 21.26 25.51 -20.56
N GLY A 84 21.28 25.73 -19.24
CA GLY A 84 22.35 26.43 -18.52
C GLY A 84 23.63 25.61 -18.30
N GLY A 85 23.72 24.40 -18.86
CA GLY A 85 24.80 23.45 -18.64
C GLY A 85 24.53 22.50 -17.46
N GLY A 86 25.24 21.37 -17.45
CA GLY A 86 25.05 20.26 -16.53
C GLY A 86 23.79 19.43 -16.82
N TYR A 87 23.46 18.52 -15.90
CA TYR A 87 22.39 17.55 -16.04
C TYR A 87 21.39 17.61 -14.88
N LEU A 88 20.14 17.32 -15.21
CA LEU A 88 19.03 17.16 -14.29
C LEU A 88 18.65 15.67 -14.22
N PRO A 89 18.51 15.08 -13.02
CA PRO A 89 18.05 13.70 -12.87
C PRO A 89 16.52 13.61 -13.04
N VAL A 90 16.07 12.57 -13.74
CA VAL A 90 14.66 12.20 -13.87
C VAL A 90 14.49 10.73 -13.52
N ILE A 91 13.66 10.44 -12.51
CA ILE A 91 13.33 9.06 -12.12
C ILE A 91 11.99 8.62 -12.72
N VAL A 92 11.84 7.31 -12.91
CA VAL A 92 10.58 6.70 -13.34
C VAL A 92 10.04 5.81 -12.25
N VAL A 93 8.75 5.97 -11.94
CA VAL A 93 8.09 5.35 -10.79
C VAL A 93 6.73 4.77 -11.17
N ARG A 94 6.34 3.67 -10.54
CA ARG A 94 5.09 2.93 -10.82
C ARG A 94 3.96 3.31 -9.84
N HIS A 95 3.77 4.61 -9.64
CA HIS A 95 2.66 5.17 -8.87
C HIS A 95 2.31 6.56 -9.38
N LYS A 96 1.11 7.03 -9.03
CA LYS A 96 0.65 8.38 -9.40
C LYS A 96 1.53 9.45 -8.76
N VAL A 97 1.87 10.46 -9.54
CA VAL A 97 2.70 11.61 -9.13
C VAL A 97 1.96 12.94 -9.19
N THR A 98 0.76 12.94 -9.77
CA THR A 98 -0.17 14.08 -9.80
C THR A 98 -1.58 13.63 -9.50
N ASP A 99 -2.37 14.54 -8.95
CA ASP A 99 -3.83 14.41 -8.83
C ASP A 99 -4.50 15.58 -9.59
N PRO A 100 -5.81 15.51 -9.89
CA PRO A 100 -6.56 16.66 -10.42
C PRO A 100 -6.43 17.89 -9.50
N GLY A 101 -6.12 19.04 -10.09
CA GLY A 101 -5.89 20.29 -9.34
C GLY A 101 -5.12 21.29 -10.19
N SER A 102 -4.34 22.17 -9.59
CA SER A 102 -3.45 23.08 -10.32
C SER A 102 -2.17 23.34 -9.52
N GLY A 103 -1.14 23.85 -10.19
CA GLY A 103 0.08 24.33 -9.54
C GLY A 103 1.29 23.40 -9.62
N ALA A 104 1.16 22.19 -10.16
CA ALA A 104 2.32 21.35 -10.43
C ALA A 104 3.20 21.98 -11.53
N ARG A 105 4.52 21.86 -11.41
CA ARG A 105 5.43 22.19 -12.52
C ARG A 105 5.60 20.97 -13.39
N THR A 106 5.12 21.01 -14.63
CA THR A 106 5.17 19.87 -15.54
C THR A 106 5.80 20.24 -16.87
N SER A 107 6.35 19.25 -17.56
CA SER A 107 6.73 19.35 -18.97
C SER A 107 6.27 18.11 -19.72
N SER A 108 6.04 18.23 -21.03
CA SER A 108 5.73 17.06 -21.86
C SER A 108 6.94 16.14 -21.99
N LEU A 109 6.69 14.85 -22.25
CA LEU A 109 7.76 13.89 -22.56
C LEU A 109 8.50 14.23 -23.86
N ALA A 110 7.81 14.87 -24.81
CA ALA A 110 8.42 15.36 -26.05
C ALA A 110 9.39 16.53 -25.82
N GLN A 111 9.27 17.28 -24.72
CA GLN A 111 10.18 18.38 -24.38
C GLN A 111 10.43 18.43 -22.88
N PRO A 112 11.19 17.46 -22.31
CA PRO A 112 11.32 17.25 -20.87
C PRO A 112 12.31 18.23 -20.23
N THR A 113 12.27 19.51 -20.63
CA THR A 113 13.07 20.63 -20.07
C THR A 113 12.28 21.93 -19.94
N LEU A 114 11.12 22.05 -20.60
CA LEU A 114 10.30 23.26 -20.59
C LEU A 114 9.19 23.16 -19.54
N ALA A 115 9.58 23.24 -18.26
CA ALA A 115 8.65 23.12 -17.15
C ALA A 115 7.86 24.41 -16.91
N SER A 116 6.53 24.34 -17.05
CA SER A 116 5.59 25.43 -16.72
C SER A 116 4.61 24.99 -15.63
N THR A 117 3.89 25.96 -15.05
CA THR A 117 2.81 25.65 -14.10
C THR A 117 1.62 25.04 -14.84
N ASP A 118 1.19 23.87 -14.39
CA ASP A 118 0.09 23.11 -14.95
C ASP A 118 -1.26 23.57 -14.36
N PRO A 119 -2.25 23.93 -15.19
CA PRO A 119 -3.56 24.36 -14.70
C PRO A 119 -4.46 23.20 -14.26
N ASN A 120 -4.13 21.95 -14.63
CA ASN A 120 -4.98 20.78 -14.44
C ASN A 120 -4.38 19.71 -13.51
N ARG A 121 -3.15 19.94 -13.03
CA ARG A 121 -2.45 19.01 -12.12
C ARG A 121 -1.94 19.71 -10.87
N LYS A 122 -2.18 19.07 -9.73
CA LYS A 122 -1.46 19.33 -8.47
C LYS A 122 -0.45 18.20 -8.22
N VAL A 123 0.66 18.53 -7.57
CA VAL A 123 1.67 17.52 -7.19
C VAL A 123 1.06 16.60 -6.14
N ARG A 124 1.20 15.29 -6.36
CA ARG A 124 0.93 14.31 -5.30
C ARG A 124 2.22 14.13 -4.50
N PRO A 125 2.25 14.48 -3.20
CA PRO A 125 3.49 14.47 -2.43
C PRO A 125 4.03 13.05 -2.26
N GLN A 126 5.26 12.82 -2.75
CA GLN A 126 5.99 11.57 -2.59
C GLN A 126 7.39 11.86 -2.05
N SER A 127 7.54 11.89 -0.72
CA SER A 127 8.82 12.22 -0.06
C SER A 127 9.97 11.30 -0.50
N ARG A 128 9.69 10.02 -0.76
CA ARG A 128 10.68 9.04 -1.22
C ARG A 128 11.29 9.39 -2.59
N ASP A 129 10.49 9.94 -3.49
CA ASP A 129 10.93 10.30 -4.84
C ASP A 129 11.86 11.50 -4.79
N GLN A 130 11.49 12.51 -3.99
CA GLN A 130 12.32 13.69 -3.76
C GLN A 130 13.67 13.33 -3.11
N LEU A 131 13.70 12.41 -2.14
CA LEU A 131 14.95 11.92 -1.55
C LEU A 131 15.82 11.17 -2.57
N ARG A 132 15.23 10.37 -3.49
CA ARG A 132 15.97 9.73 -4.59
C ARG A 132 16.56 10.76 -5.56
N LEU A 133 15.81 11.81 -5.87
CA LEU A 133 16.29 12.90 -6.71
C LEU A 133 17.42 13.68 -6.04
N ALA A 134 17.29 14.01 -4.75
CA ALA A 134 18.35 14.66 -3.99
C ALA A 134 19.65 13.82 -3.96
N HIS A 135 19.54 12.50 -3.83
CA HIS A 135 20.67 11.58 -3.95
C HIS A 135 21.37 11.70 -5.31
N ALA A 136 20.61 11.66 -6.42
CA ALA A 136 21.15 11.79 -7.76
C ALA A 136 21.78 13.17 -8.00
N VAL A 137 21.17 14.25 -7.49
CA VAL A 137 21.75 15.60 -7.55
C VAL A 137 23.08 15.67 -6.80
N ARG A 138 23.20 15.09 -5.60
CA ARG A 138 24.46 15.07 -4.83
C ARG A 138 25.57 14.31 -5.57
N LEU A 139 25.25 13.20 -6.23
CA LEU A 139 26.20 12.48 -7.07
C LEU A 139 26.64 13.31 -8.29
N LEU A 140 25.70 13.98 -8.97
CA LEU A 140 26.02 14.88 -10.07
C LEU A 140 26.86 16.08 -9.62
N GLN A 141 26.61 16.62 -8.42
CA GLN A 141 27.39 17.71 -7.84
C GLN A 141 28.82 17.27 -7.51
N ALA A 142 28.98 16.11 -6.88
CA ALA A 142 30.30 15.53 -6.59
C ALA A 142 31.12 15.29 -7.87
N ALA A 143 30.46 14.93 -8.97
CA ALA A 143 31.08 14.78 -10.28
C ALA A 143 31.29 16.09 -11.05
N GLY A 144 30.82 17.24 -10.55
CA GLY A 144 30.87 18.52 -11.27
C GLY A 144 29.96 18.60 -12.49
N LEU A 145 28.96 17.70 -12.59
CA LEU A 145 28.06 17.54 -13.75
C LEU A 145 26.63 17.99 -13.48
N ALA A 146 26.30 18.41 -12.26
CA ALA A 146 24.97 18.93 -11.92
C ALA A 146 24.62 20.20 -12.69
N ALA A 147 23.34 20.36 -13.04
CA ALA A 147 22.85 21.60 -13.60
C ALA A 147 23.14 22.79 -12.68
N ARG A 148 23.54 23.92 -13.28
CA ARG A 148 23.75 25.17 -12.54
C ARG A 148 22.41 25.76 -12.10
N GLY A 149 22.36 26.31 -10.88
CA GLY A 149 21.16 26.91 -10.29
C GLY A 149 20.57 26.08 -9.16
N ARG A 150 19.27 26.22 -8.94
CA ARG A 150 18.57 25.48 -7.87
C ARG A 150 18.53 23.98 -8.17
N PRO A 151 18.90 23.12 -7.19
CA PRO A 151 18.70 21.67 -7.25
C PRO A 151 17.29 21.31 -7.70
N THR A 152 17.19 20.70 -8.88
CA THR A 152 15.91 20.36 -9.51
C THR A 152 15.97 18.92 -10.00
N GLY A 153 14.85 18.19 -9.89
CA GLY A 153 14.73 16.83 -10.39
C GLY A 153 13.33 16.52 -10.90
N GLY A 154 13.23 15.58 -11.85
CA GLY A 154 11.97 15.21 -12.49
C GLY A 154 11.47 13.82 -12.09
N VAL A 155 10.17 13.60 -12.10
CA VAL A 155 9.54 12.30 -11.87
C VAL A 155 8.53 12.01 -12.98
N ILE A 156 8.61 10.82 -13.57
CA ILE A 156 7.60 10.28 -14.48
C ILE A 156 6.83 9.19 -13.74
N GLY A 157 5.53 9.40 -13.59
CA GLY A 157 4.64 8.50 -12.85
C GLY A 157 4.14 7.29 -13.62
N LEU A 158 3.14 6.62 -13.04
CA LEU A 158 2.47 5.47 -13.63
C LEU A 158 1.80 5.81 -14.97
N GLU A 159 1.21 7.00 -15.07
CA GLU A 159 0.48 7.45 -16.27
C GLU A 159 1.40 7.73 -17.48
N ALA A 160 2.71 7.92 -17.24
CA ALA A 160 3.72 8.13 -18.29
C ALA A 160 3.33 9.22 -19.33
N ASP A 161 2.74 10.32 -18.88
CA ASP A 161 2.21 11.38 -19.75
C ASP A 161 2.96 12.71 -19.64
N VAL A 162 3.50 13.02 -18.45
CA VAL A 162 4.28 14.22 -18.17
C VAL A 162 5.49 13.93 -17.27
N VAL A 163 6.47 14.84 -17.27
CA VAL A 163 7.50 14.92 -16.22
C VAL A 163 7.05 15.94 -15.19
N VAL A 164 6.96 15.54 -13.92
CA VAL A 164 6.73 16.46 -12.79
C VAL A 164 8.07 16.93 -12.25
N TRP A 165 8.29 18.24 -12.19
CA TRP A 165 9.54 18.85 -11.74
C TRP A 165 9.44 19.35 -10.31
N HIS A 166 10.42 18.97 -9.49
CA HIS A 166 10.55 19.40 -8.10
C HIS A 166 11.73 20.35 -7.94
N ASP A 167 11.49 21.51 -7.32
CA ASP A 167 12.54 22.32 -6.70
C ASP A 167 12.92 21.67 -5.36
N LEU A 168 14.10 21.06 -5.30
CA LEU A 168 14.56 20.30 -4.13
C LEU A 168 15.10 21.21 -3.02
N ASP A 169 15.30 22.50 -3.32
CA ASP A 169 15.67 23.55 -2.36
C ASP A 169 14.46 24.41 -1.93
N ALA A 170 13.25 24.07 -2.37
CA ALA A 170 12.04 24.69 -1.83
C ALA A 170 11.79 24.21 -0.38
N PRO A 171 11.34 25.09 0.53
CA PRO A 171 11.08 24.76 1.94
C PRO A 171 9.74 24.03 2.10
N THR A 172 9.61 22.85 1.52
CA THR A 172 8.36 22.07 1.44
C THR A 172 8.24 20.98 2.51
N TRP A 173 9.28 20.77 3.31
CA TRP A 173 9.27 19.78 4.39
C TRP A 173 8.88 20.40 5.74
N PRO A 174 8.41 19.59 6.71
CA PRO A 174 8.11 20.05 8.07
C PRO A 174 9.25 20.89 8.67
N GLY A 175 8.89 21.97 9.35
CA GLY A 175 9.86 22.93 9.90
C GLY A 175 10.52 23.84 8.85
N GLY A 176 9.97 23.92 7.63
CA GLY A 176 10.52 24.76 6.55
C GLY A 176 11.82 24.22 5.96
N ARG A 177 12.12 22.94 6.16
CA ARG A 177 13.33 22.30 5.62
C ARG A 177 13.20 22.09 4.11
N THR A 178 14.35 22.01 3.44
CA THR A 178 14.43 21.63 2.04
C THR A 178 14.63 20.13 1.88
N THR A 179 14.28 19.57 0.72
CA THR A 179 14.56 18.17 0.40
C THR A 179 16.06 17.87 0.49
N MET A 180 16.90 18.77 -0.03
CA MET A 180 18.35 18.58 0.01
C MET A 180 18.90 18.50 1.45
N ALA A 181 18.44 19.38 2.34
CA ALA A 181 18.84 19.39 3.74
C ALA A 181 18.28 18.19 4.53
N GLU A 182 17.03 17.78 4.24
CA GLU A 182 16.45 16.57 4.80
C GLU A 182 17.23 15.32 4.37
N TYR A 183 17.53 15.22 3.08
CA TYR A 183 18.30 14.13 2.51
C TYR A 183 19.67 14.02 3.15
N ASP A 184 20.43 15.11 3.27
CA ASP A 184 21.78 15.06 3.82
C ASP A 184 21.81 14.65 5.28
N ALA A 185 20.86 15.14 6.10
CA ALA A 185 20.73 14.72 7.49
C ALA A 185 20.44 13.22 7.58
N ARG A 186 19.44 12.75 6.82
CA ARG A 186 19.02 11.34 6.76
C ARG A 186 20.11 10.41 6.24
N PHE A 187 20.90 10.86 5.27
CA PHE A 187 21.96 10.07 4.67
C PHE A 187 23.17 9.98 5.61
N THR A 188 23.55 11.10 6.22
CA THR A 188 24.65 11.15 7.21
C THR A 188 24.36 10.23 8.39
N ASP A 189 23.14 10.28 8.94
CA ASP A 189 22.68 9.41 10.01
C ASP A 189 22.77 7.92 9.64
N ARG A 190 22.18 7.52 8.50
CA ARG A 190 22.23 6.14 7.99
C ARG A 190 23.65 5.66 7.71
N LEU A 191 24.52 6.53 7.21
CA LEU A 191 25.92 6.22 6.96
C LEU A 191 26.68 6.02 8.27
N ALA A 192 26.39 6.79 9.32
CA ALA A 192 26.95 6.58 10.65
C ALA A 192 26.56 5.21 11.22
N VAL A 193 25.28 4.84 11.13
CA VAL A 193 24.79 3.51 11.52
C VAL A 193 25.50 2.39 10.75
N ALA A 194 25.60 2.52 9.42
CA ALA A 194 26.27 1.53 8.58
C ALA A 194 27.77 1.42 8.89
N ARG A 195 28.45 2.54 9.17
CA ARG A 195 29.86 2.56 9.58
C ARG A 195 30.07 1.92 10.93
N ALA A 196 29.22 2.22 11.92
CA ALA A 196 29.29 1.59 13.23
C ALA A 196 29.15 0.07 13.11
N ALA A 197 28.16 -0.41 12.35
CA ALA A 197 27.98 -1.84 12.09
C ALA A 197 29.18 -2.47 11.36
N ALA A 198 29.71 -1.81 10.31
CA ALA A 198 30.84 -2.33 9.54
C ALA A 198 32.17 -2.36 10.33
N THR A 199 32.27 -1.58 11.39
CA THR A 199 33.46 -1.51 12.27
C THR A 199 33.23 -2.20 13.60
N GLU A 200 32.09 -2.88 13.78
CA GLU A 200 31.69 -3.53 15.04
C GLU A 200 31.72 -2.58 16.26
N ALA A 201 31.49 -1.28 16.02
CA ALA A 201 31.36 -0.29 17.08
C ALA A 201 29.97 -0.37 17.73
N GLU A 202 29.79 0.37 18.84
CA GLU A 202 28.52 0.46 19.55
C GLU A 202 27.35 0.78 18.59
N PRO A 203 26.27 -0.03 18.61
CA PRO A 203 25.13 0.18 17.73
C PRO A 203 24.48 1.55 17.92
N LEU A 204 24.44 2.35 16.84
CA LEU A 204 23.81 3.67 16.85
C LEU A 204 22.28 3.63 16.60
N ALA A 205 21.75 2.47 16.25
CA ALA A 205 20.32 2.28 15.98
C ALA A 205 19.76 1.21 16.91
N GLN A 206 18.59 1.49 17.49
CA GLN A 206 17.85 0.56 18.32
C GLN A 206 16.64 0.00 17.57
N PRO A 207 16.23 -1.25 17.84
CA PRO A 207 14.98 -1.79 17.31
C PRO A 207 13.78 -0.89 17.65
N SER A 208 12.87 -0.74 16.71
CA SER A 208 11.56 -0.12 16.93
C SER A 208 10.58 -0.75 15.96
N ARG A 209 9.42 -1.19 16.45
CA ARG A 209 8.39 -1.78 15.60
C ARG A 209 7.76 -0.68 14.73
N ILE A 210 7.78 -0.92 13.43
CA ILE A 210 7.12 -0.10 12.39
C ILE A 210 6.22 -0.99 11.52
N THR A 211 5.47 -0.40 10.60
CA THR A 211 4.50 -1.14 9.78
C THR A 211 5.18 -2.16 8.86
N GLU A 212 6.36 -1.81 8.34
CA GLU A 212 7.19 -2.63 7.45
C GLU A 212 7.81 -3.84 8.15
N CYS A 213 7.79 -3.89 9.49
CA CYS A 213 8.34 -5.03 10.24
C CYS A 213 7.69 -6.38 9.87
N ARG A 214 6.45 -6.39 9.35
CA ARG A 214 5.74 -7.62 8.96
C ARG A 214 6.48 -8.44 7.90
N SER A 215 7.15 -7.78 6.97
CA SER A 215 7.93 -8.42 5.89
C SER A 215 9.44 -8.17 6.03
N CYS A 216 9.87 -7.67 7.20
CA CYS A 216 11.25 -7.29 7.44
C CYS A 216 12.11 -8.53 7.70
N PRO A 217 13.22 -8.72 6.96
CA PRO A 217 14.13 -9.85 7.17
C PRO A 217 14.84 -9.80 8.54
N TRP A 218 14.87 -8.64 9.19
CA TRP A 218 15.46 -8.47 10.53
C TRP A 218 14.47 -8.72 11.68
N TRP A 219 13.18 -8.95 11.40
CA TRP A 219 12.18 -9.22 12.43
C TRP A 219 12.52 -10.40 13.36
N PRO A 220 13.11 -11.52 12.89
CA PRO A 220 13.54 -12.60 13.77
C PRO A 220 14.55 -12.17 14.85
N LEU A 221 15.27 -11.06 14.65
CA LEU A 221 16.19 -10.47 15.63
C LEU A 221 15.52 -9.34 16.42
N CYS A 222 14.90 -8.38 15.74
CA CYS A 222 14.28 -7.23 16.39
C CYS A 222 13.07 -7.59 17.26
N GLY A 223 12.24 -8.54 16.79
CA GLY A 223 10.99 -8.92 17.46
C GLY A 223 11.20 -9.50 18.86
N PRO A 224 12.09 -10.51 19.05
CA PRO A 224 12.45 -11.00 20.37
C PRO A 224 13.01 -9.91 21.29
N ALA A 225 13.95 -9.09 20.82
CA ALA A 225 14.54 -8.01 21.61
C ALA A 225 13.52 -6.97 22.07
N LEU A 226 12.57 -6.60 21.21
CA LEU A 226 11.48 -5.67 21.55
C LEU A 226 10.48 -6.27 22.55
N ARG A 227 10.23 -7.59 22.50
CA ARG A 227 9.37 -8.26 23.50
C ARG A 227 10.07 -8.36 24.84
N GLU A 228 11.35 -8.70 24.85
CA GLU A 228 12.17 -8.82 26.06
C GLU A 228 12.29 -7.47 26.78
N SER A 229 12.59 -6.40 26.04
CA SER A 229 12.61 -5.03 26.57
C SER A 229 11.22 -4.45 26.84
N ARG A 230 10.16 -5.14 26.42
CA ARG A 230 8.76 -4.67 26.49
C ARG A 230 8.63 -3.26 25.92
N ASP A 231 9.34 -2.97 24.82
CA ASP A 231 9.42 -1.63 24.23
C ASP A 231 8.03 -1.16 23.79
N VAL A 232 7.74 0.12 24.04
CA VAL A 232 6.43 0.75 23.77
C VAL A 232 5.98 0.59 22.31
N SER A 233 6.94 0.39 21.38
CA SER A 233 6.63 0.15 19.97
C SER A 233 5.86 -1.13 19.69
N MET A 234 5.86 -2.08 20.64
CA MET A 234 5.05 -3.29 20.55
C MET A 234 3.55 -2.98 20.46
N VAL A 235 3.12 -1.87 21.06
CA VAL A 235 1.73 -1.40 21.12
C VAL A 235 1.50 -0.22 20.17
N LEU A 236 2.39 0.77 20.17
CA LEU A 236 2.26 2.00 19.38
C LEU A 236 3.39 2.15 18.37
N ARG A 237 3.10 2.23 17.08
CA ARG A 237 4.17 2.17 16.05
C ARG A 237 4.62 3.56 15.62
N GLY A 238 5.86 3.63 15.10
CA GLY A 238 6.34 4.82 14.39
C GLY A 238 6.48 6.05 15.28
N GLU A 239 5.88 7.17 14.86
CA GLU A 239 6.06 8.49 15.49
C GLU A 239 5.56 8.53 16.94
N ASP A 240 4.47 7.83 17.26
CA ASP A 240 3.93 7.78 18.63
C ASP A 240 4.95 7.13 19.61
N ALA A 241 5.59 6.03 19.22
CA ALA A 241 6.65 5.41 20.04
C ALA A 241 7.91 6.30 20.16
N VAL A 242 8.24 7.07 19.12
CA VAL A 242 9.35 8.02 19.19
C VAL A 242 9.03 9.16 20.16
N ALA A 243 7.83 9.73 20.06
CA ALA A 243 7.37 10.81 20.94
C ALA A 243 7.30 10.37 22.40
N LEU A 244 6.72 9.19 22.68
CA LEU A 244 6.64 8.65 24.04
C LEU A 244 8.02 8.39 24.63
N ARG A 245 8.95 7.79 23.87
CA ARG A 245 10.34 7.62 24.31
C ARG A 245 11.02 8.94 24.63
N ALA A 246 10.81 9.97 23.81
CA ALA A 246 11.35 11.31 24.06
C ALA A 246 10.77 11.95 25.34
N ALA A 247 9.57 11.55 25.74
CA ALA A 247 8.94 11.94 27.01
C ALA A 247 9.29 11.01 28.20
N GLY A 248 10.19 10.04 28.01
CA GLY A 248 10.61 9.09 29.06
C GLY A 248 9.70 7.88 29.23
N LEU A 249 8.74 7.66 28.32
CA LEU A 249 7.85 6.49 28.31
C LEU A 249 8.32 5.52 27.22
N SER A 250 9.20 4.61 27.60
CA SER A 250 9.93 3.71 26.70
C SER A 250 9.36 2.30 26.63
N THR A 251 8.61 1.89 27.64
CA THR A 251 8.07 0.53 27.76
C THR A 251 6.54 0.50 27.71
N VAL A 252 6.00 -0.67 27.39
CA VAL A 252 4.58 -0.97 27.49
C VAL A 252 4.10 -0.85 28.94
N ASP A 253 4.96 -1.16 29.92
CA ASP A 253 4.59 -1.12 31.34
C ASP A 253 4.42 0.31 31.85
N GLU A 254 5.33 1.20 31.48
CA GLU A 254 5.23 2.63 31.78
C GLU A 254 3.95 3.22 31.19
N LEU A 255 3.63 2.86 29.94
CA LEU A 255 2.39 3.31 29.29
C LEU A 255 1.13 2.74 29.97
N ALA A 256 1.15 1.45 30.34
CA ALA A 256 0.01 0.79 30.99
C ALA A 256 -0.30 1.34 32.39
N ALA A 257 0.72 1.86 33.09
CA ALA A 257 0.61 2.42 34.43
C ALA A 257 -0.05 3.82 34.47
N LEU A 258 -0.16 4.50 33.33
CA LEU A 258 -0.82 5.81 33.25
C LEU A 258 -2.33 5.70 33.46
N ASP A 259 -2.96 6.80 33.86
CA ASP A 259 -4.42 6.90 33.91
C ASP A 259 -4.96 7.20 32.49
N PRO A 260 -5.83 6.34 31.93
CA PRO A 260 -6.45 6.61 30.63
C PRO A 260 -7.34 7.86 30.59
N ALA A 261 -7.70 8.43 31.74
CA ALA A 261 -8.46 9.68 31.85
C ALA A 261 -7.60 10.95 31.84
N ASP A 262 -6.27 10.81 32.01
CA ASP A 262 -5.35 11.95 32.02
C ASP A 262 -5.14 12.54 30.62
N GLU A 263 -4.61 13.76 30.58
CA GLU A 263 -4.11 14.36 29.34
C GLU A 263 -2.90 13.58 28.81
N PRO A 264 -2.76 13.45 27.48
CA PRO A 264 -1.65 12.72 26.90
C PRO A 264 -0.32 13.44 27.18
N PRO A 265 0.75 12.70 27.54
CA PRO A 265 2.06 13.29 27.82
C PRO A 265 2.73 13.88 26.57
N VAL A 266 2.30 13.43 25.38
CA VAL A 266 2.74 13.91 24.07
C VAL A 266 1.55 13.94 23.10
N PRO A 267 1.55 14.80 22.07
CA PRO A 267 0.57 14.73 21.01
C PRO A 267 0.57 13.34 20.34
N MET A 268 -0.59 12.68 20.33
CA MET A 268 -0.76 11.35 19.75
C MET A 268 -1.28 11.47 18.31
N ALA A 269 -0.59 10.83 17.36
CA ALA A 269 -0.95 10.88 15.93
C ALA A 269 -1.77 9.66 15.49
N GLY A 270 -1.48 8.46 16.02
CA GLY A 270 -2.06 7.21 15.52
C GLY A 270 -3.30 6.72 16.26
N MET A 271 -3.42 7.02 17.55
CA MET A 271 -4.46 6.46 18.43
C MET A 271 -4.77 7.40 19.60
N PRO A 272 -6.03 7.49 20.06
CA PRO A 272 -6.36 8.21 21.29
C PRO A 272 -5.57 7.67 22.49
N PHE A 273 -5.08 8.55 23.36
CA PHE A 273 -4.24 8.18 24.50
C PHE A 273 -4.90 7.16 25.44
N ARG A 274 -6.19 7.35 25.75
CA ARG A 274 -7.01 6.37 26.49
C ARG A 274 -6.88 4.97 25.90
N ASP A 275 -7.02 4.84 24.59
CA ASP A 275 -6.93 3.54 23.91
C ASP A 275 -5.52 2.98 23.95
N ALA A 276 -4.49 3.82 23.88
CA ALA A 276 -3.09 3.40 23.96
C ALA A 276 -2.77 2.77 25.32
N VAL A 277 -3.19 3.41 26.42
CA VAL A 277 -3.02 2.88 27.78
C VAL A 277 -3.76 1.55 27.93
N LEU A 278 -5.01 1.48 27.48
CA LEU A 278 -5.81 0.25 27.56
C LEU A 278 -5.25 -0.88 26.68
N LEU A 279 -4.70 -0.55 25.51
CA LEU A 279 -4.03 -1.50 24.63
C LEU A 279 -2.73 -2.01 25.26
N ALA A 280 -2.00 -1.17 25.99
CA ALA A 280 -0.83 -1.57 26.75
C ALA A 280 -1.21 -2.56 27.87
N ARG A 281 -2.28 -2.27 28.62
CA ARG A 281 -2.83 -3.18 29.65
C ARG A 281 -3.33 -4.51 29.05
N ALA A 282 -3.91 -4.46 27.85
CA ALA A 282 -4.33 -5.65 27.11
C ALA A 282 -3.12 -6.51 26.73
N TRP A 283 -2.07 -5.87 26.20
CA TRP A 283 -0.83 -6.52 25.80
C TRP A 283 -0.12 -7.18 26.98
N GLN A 284 -0.07 -6.52 28.16
CA GLN A 284 0.52 -7.09 29.37
C GLN A 284 -0.15 -8.40 29.82
N ARG A 285 -1.44 -8.55 29.51
CA ARG A 285 -2.26 -9.71 29.85
C ARG A 285 -2.38 -10.73 28.71
N ASP A 286 -1.61 -10.53 27.63
CA ASP A 286 -1.64 -11.37 26.43
C ASP A 286 -3.05 -11.50 25.81
N LEU A 287 -3.83 -10.41 25.87
CA LEU A 287 -5.19 -10.36 25.34
C LEU A 287 -5.19 -9.92 23.87
N THR A 288 -5.64 -10.80 22.98
CA THR A 288 -5.80 -10.49 21.55
C THR A 288 -6.83 -9.39 21.31
N LEU A 289 -7.96 -9.48 22.01
CA LEU A 289 -9.10 -8.56 21.90
C LEU A 289 -9.53 -8.09 23.28
N VAL A 290 -9.93 -6.83 23.35
CA VAL A 290 -10.57 -6.23 24.52
C VAL A 290 -11.74 -5.40 24.03
N ARG A 291 -12.91 -5.57 24.62
CA ARG A 291 -14.10 -4.78 24.27
C ARG A 291 -13.92 -3.34 24.70
N ARG A 292 -14.09 -2.41 23.77
CA ARG A 292 -14.16 -0.96 24.03
C ARG A 292 -15.45 -0.57 24.73
N ASN A 293 -16.54 -1.26 24.40
CA ASN A 293 -17.88 -1.01 24.91
C ASN A 293 -18.39 -2.22 25.70
N ARG A 294 -19.17 -1.97 26.77
CA ARG A 294 -19.78 -3.06 27.56
C ARG A 294 -20.72 -3.93 26.74
N ARG A 295 -21.39 -3.34 25.75
CA ARG A 295 -22.25 -4.05 24.81
C ARG A 295 -21.69 -3.84 23.41
N VAL A 296 -21.30 -4.93 22.77
CA VAL A 296 -20.89 -4.93 21.36
C VAL A 296 -22.15 -4.86 20.52
N THR A 297 -22.19 -3.94 19.55
CA THR A 297 -23.30 -3.80 18.63
C THR A 297 -22.81 -4.02 17.21
N VAL A 298 -23.50 -4.87 16.46
CA VAL A 298 -23.25 -5.10 15.04
C VAL A 298 -24.56 -4.90 14.30
N PRO A 299 -24.59 -4.14 13.18
CA PRO A 299 -25.77 -4.08 12.34
C PRO A 299 -26.16 -5.49 11.89
N ARG A 300 -27.46 -5.81 11.99
CA ARG A 300 -28.04 -7.10 11.59
C ARG A 300 -29.28 -6.84 10.74
N ALA A 301 -29.59 -7.79 9.87
CA ALA A 301 -30.77 -7.75 9.04
C ALA A 301 -31.42 -9.14 8.93
N ASP A 302 -32.66 -9.18 8.47
CA ASP A 302 -33.38 -10.43 8.21
C ASP A 302 -32.72 -11.22 7.07
N VAL A 303 -32.23 -10.52 6.05
CA VAL A 303 -31.52 -11.07 4.89
C VAL A 303 -30.11 -10.50 4.86
N GLU A 304 -29.10 -11.38 4.88
CA GLU A 304 -27.71 -10.99 5.05
C GLU A 304 -26.82 -11.58 3.95
N VAL A 305 -25.91 -10.77 3.39
CA VAL A 305 -24.93 -11.20 2.39
C VAL A 305 -23.51 -10.84 2.82
N ASP A 306 -22.67 -11.83 3.08
CA ASP A 306 -21.22 -11.60 3.26
C ASP A 306 -20.52 -11.63 1.91
N VAL A 307 -19.77 -10.58 1.59
CA VAL A 307 -19.11 -10.37 0.30
C VAL A 307 -17.61 -10.22 0.51
N ASP A 308 -16.84 -10.88 -0.35
CA ASP A 308 -15.38 -10.74 -0.44
C ASP A 308 -14.98 -10.75 -1.92
N MET A 309 -13.83 -10.14 -2.23
CA MET A 309 -13.35 -10.04 -3.60
C MET A 309 -11.87 -10.31 -3.72
N GLU A 310 -11.48 -10.93 -4.84
CA GLU A 310 -10.08 -11.12 -5.19
C GLU A 310 -9.71 -10.28 -6.40
N SER A 311 -8.53 -9.69 -6.35
CA SER A 311 -7.96 -8.91 -7.45
C SER A 311 -6.51 -9.25 -7.69
N PHE A 312 -6.08 -9.05 -8.93
CA PHE A 312 -4.69 -9.22 -9.31
C PHE A 312 -4.02 -7.84 -9.43
N ASP A 313 -3.35 -7.42 -8.36
CA ASP A 313 -2.75 -6.10 -8.22
C ASP A 313 -3.73 -4.96 -8.60
N GLU A 314 -3.40 -4.17 -9.62
CA GLU A 314 -4.25 -3.10 -10.17
C GLU A 314 -4.90 -3.51 -11.50
N SER A 315 -4.69 -4.74 -11.96
CA SER A 315 -5.06 -5.20 -13.30
C SER A 315 -6.56 -5.51 -13.46
N GLY A 316 -7.19 -6.10 -12.44
CA GLY A 316 -8.63 -6.41 -12.44
C GLY A 316 -9.09 -7.14 -11.19
N ALA A 317 -10.39 -7.06 -10.89
CA ALA A 317 -11.09 -7.92 -9.94
C ALA A 317 -11.51 -9.20 -10.65
N TYR A 318 -10.93 -10.35 -10.29
CA TYR A 318 -11.19 -11.60 -11.01
C TYR A 318 -12.23 -12.50 -10.34
N LEU A 319 -12.58 -12.26 -9.08
CA LEU A 319 -13.55 -13.05 -8.34
C LEU A 319 -14.31 -12.18 -7.33
N TRP A 320 -15.64 -12.30 -7.34
CA TRP A 320 -16.54 -11.82 -6.29
C TRP A 320 -17.23 -13.01 -5.65
N GLY A 321 -17.07 -13.18 -4.35
CA GLY A 321 -17.74 -14.20 -3.54
C GLY A 321 -18.88 -13.59 -2.74
N CYS A 322 -19.97 -14.33 -2.62
CA CYS A 322 -21.12 -13.92 -1.83
C CYS A 322 -21.69 -15.10 -1.04
N LEU A 323 -21.97 -14.91 0.24
CA LEU A 323 -22.64 -15.87 1.10
C LEU A 323 -24.00 -15.32 1.54
N LEU A 324 -25.07 -15.82 0.94
CA LEU A 324 -26.44 -15.46 1.30
C LEU A 324 -26.90 -16.27 2.53
N SER A 325 -27.42 -15.58 3.55
CA SER A 325 -27.95 -16.18 4.77
C SER A 325 -29.14 -15.38 5.32
N GLY A 326 -29.84 -15.95 6.30
CA GLY A 326 -31.00 -15.31 6.94
C GLY A 326 -32.34 -15.88 6.47
N SER A 327 -33.37 -15.05 6.44
CA SER A 327 -34.72 -15.40 6.02
C SER A 327 -34.76 -15.88 4.57
N ASP A 328 -35.62 -16.86 4.29
CA ASP A 328 -35.87 -17.28 2.92
C ASP A 328 -36.48 -16.11 2.12
N ILE A 329 -35.93 -15.90 0.92
CA ILE A 329 -36.40 -14.93 -0.07
C ILE A 329 -36.77 -15.59 -1.42
N GLY A 330 -36.90 -16.92 -1.43
CA GLY A 330 -37.10 -17.70 -2.65
C GLY A 330 -35.82 -17.84 -3.47
N MET A 331 -34.65 -17.74 -2.81
CA MET A 331 -33.34 -17.99 -3.39
C MET A 331 -32.57 -18.95 -2.48
N PRO A 332 -31.81 -19.92 -3.03
CA PRO A 332 -31.00 -20.80 -2.20
C PRO A 332 -29.94 -19.98 -1.47
N GLY A 333 -29.89 -20.13 -0.15
CA GLY A 333 -28.79 -19.62 0.66
C GLY A 333 -27.49 -20.38 0.38
N GLY A 334 -26.38 -19.85 0.90
CA GLY A 334 -25.04 -20.43 0.73
C GLY A 334 -24.12 -19.57 -0.14
N TYR A 335 -22.92 -20.10 -0.36
CA TYR A 335 -21.86 -19.42 -1.10
C TYR A 335 -22.10 -19.47 -2.62
N ARG A 336 -21.80 -18.36 -3.29
CA ARG A 336 -21.82 -18.19 -4.74
C ARG A 336 -20.63 -17.34 -5.17
N ALA A 337 -19.98 -17.77 -6.25
CA ALA A 337 -18.84 -17.08 -6.84
C ALA A 337 -19.18 -16.54 -8.23
N PHE A 338 -18.66 -15.35 -8.54
CA PHE A 338 -18.68 -14.74 -9.87
C PHE A 338 -17.24 -14.46 -10.29
N ALA A 339 -16.68 -15.32 -11.13
CA ALA A 339 -15.27 -15.28 -11.50
C ALA A 339 -15.05 -15.07 -13.00
N THR A 340 -13.90 -14.50 -13.35
CA THR A 340 -13.27 -14.63 -14.65
C THR A 340 -11.96 -15.39 -14.52
N TRP A 341 -11.72 -16.33 -15.41
CA TRP A 341 -10.47 -17.11 -15.48
C TRP A 341 -9.64 -16.75 -16.72
N GLU A 342 -10.04 -15.70 -17.42
CA GLU A 342 -9.16 -15.02 -18.36
C GLU A 342 -8.19 -14.13 -17.57
N PRO A 343 -6.90 -14.07 -17.95
CA PRO A 343 -5.94 -13.20 -17.28
C PRO A 343 -6.40 -11.74 -17.30
N VAL A 344 -6.57 -11.14 -16.12
CA VAL A 344 -6.87 -9.71 -16.02
C VAL A 344 -5.64 -8.86 -16.37
N PRO A 345 -5.79 -7.72 -17.06
CA PRO A 345 -7.04 -7.10 -17.47
C PRO A 345 -7.73 -7.80 -18.65
N THR A 346 -9.04 -8.06 -18.55
CA THR A 346 -9.88 -8.62 -19.63
C THR A 346 -11.25 -7.92 -19.70
N LEU A 347 -11.94 -8.02 -20.84
CA LEU A 347 -13.34 -7.62 -20.98
C LEU A 347 -14.31 -8.60 -20.29
N ASP A 348 -13.93 -9.87 -20.08
CA ASP A 348 -14.78 -10.84 -19.36
C ASP A 348 -14.99 -10.45 -17.88
N GLU A 349 -14.12 -9.59 -17.33
CA GLU A 349 -14.31 -8.94 -16.03
C GLU A 349 -15.69 -8.26 -15.96
N ALA A 350 -16.14 -7.61 -17.05
CA ALA A 350 -17.44 -6.97 -17.13
C ALA A 350 -18.59 -7.95 -16.89
N ARG A 351 -18.54 -9.15 -17.50
CA ARG A 351 -19.55 -10.18 -17.30
C ARG A 351 -19.58 -10.62 -15.84
N SER A 352 -18.41 -10.90 -15.25
CA SER A 352 -18.32 -11.37 -13.86
C SER A 352 -18.91 -10.35 -12.87
N PHE A 353 -18.56 -9.07 -13.03
CA PHE A 353 -19.06 -7.99 -12.18
C PHE A 353 -20.55 -7.71 -12.40
N ALA A 354 -21.02 -7.71 -13.65
CA ALA A 354 -22.44 -7.56 -13.96
C ALA A 354 -23.29 -8.68 -13.33
N GLN A 355 -22.84 -9.94 -13.40
CA GLN A 355 -23.56 -11.06 -12.79
C GLN A 355 -23.64 -10.94 -11.27
N PHE A 356 -22.54 -10.54 -10.62
CA PHE A 356 -22.51 -10.22 -9.19
C PHE A 356 -23.53 -9.12 -8.85
N TRP A 357 -23.47 -7.99 -9.58
CA TRP A 357 -24.31 -6.83 -9.30
C TRP A 357 -25.80 -7.11 -9.50
N VAL A 358 -26.15 -7.76 -10.61
CA VAL A 358 -27.54 -8.17 -10.90
C VAL A 358 -28.06 -9.11 -9.83
N TRP A 359 -27.25 -10.09 -9.40
CA TRP A 359 -27.63 -11.01 -8.33
C TRP A 359 -27.85 -10.29 -6.99
N LEU A 360 -26.92 -9.41 -6.59
CA LEU A 360 -27.04 -8.63 -5.35
C LEU A 360 -28.29 -7.75 -5.37
N THR A 361 -28.60 -7.16 -6.52
CA THR A 361 -29.82 -6.37 -6.72
C THR A 361 -31.08 -7.23 -6.61
N ASP A 362 -31.11 -8.43 -7.18
CA ASP A 362 -32.25 -9.36 -7.05
C ASP A 362 -32.49 -9.77 -5.59
N VAL A 363 -31.42 -10.05 -4.82
CA VAL A 363 -31.51 -10.33 -3.38
C VAL A 363 -32.17 -9.16 -2.64
N ARG A 364 -31.72 -7.92 -2.88
CA ARG A 364 -32.27 -6.70 -2.27
C ARG A 364 -33.74 -6.51 -2.62
N CYS A 365 -34.09 -6.66 -3.90
CA CYS A 365 -35.46 -6.52 -4.38
C CYS A 365 -36.40 -7.56 -3.74
N ARG A 366 -35.95 -8.81 -3.60
CA ARG A 366 -36.76 -9.87 -2.98
C ARG A 366 -36.91 -9.70 -1.47
N ALA A 367 -35.87 -9.25 -0.78
CA ALA A 367 -35.97 -8.89 0.64
C ALA A 367 -37.01 -7.78 0.83
N ALA A 368 -36.90 -6.69 0.05
CA ALA A 368 -37.84 -5.57 0.09
C ALA A 368 -39.28 -5.98 -0.27
N ALA A 369 -39.47 -6.82 -1.30
CA ALA A 369 -40.78 -7.33 -1.70
C ALA A 369 -41.45 -8.19 -0.62
N ARG A 370 -40.67 -8.80 0.28
CA ARG A 370 -41.15 -9.55 1.45
C ARG A 370 -41.23 -8.69 2.73
N GLY A 371 -40.90 -7.40 2.66
CA GLY A 371 -40.88 -6.51 3.82
C GLY A 371 -39.76 -6.82 4.82
N LEU A 372 -38.71 -7.50 4.37
CA LEU A 372 -37.57 -7.91 5.18
C LEU A 372 -36.44 -6.87 5.09
N SER A 373 -35.76 -6.64 6.20
CA SER A 373 -34.54 -5.82 6.22
C SER A 373 -33.39 -6.53 5.51
N PHE A 374 -32.45 -5.75 4.96
CA PHE A 374 -31.30 -6.25 4.20
C PHE A 374 -29.99 -5.60 4.66
N ALA A 375 -28.93 -6.39 4.78
CA ALA A 375 -27.57 -5.90 4.95
C ALA A 375 -26.57 -6.78 4.19
N ALA A 376 -25.60 -6.13 3.56
CA ALA A 376 -24.44 -6.76 2.96
C ALA A 376 -23.18 -6.31 3.70
N TYR A 377 -22.23 -7.21 3.86
CA TYR A 377 -21.04 -7.03 4.69
C TYR A 377 -19.80 -7.33 3.86
N CYS A 378 -18.76 -6.55 4.05
CA CYS A 378 -17.40 -6.93 3.70
C CYS A 378 -16.53 -6.84 4.95
N TYR A 379 -15.36 -7.49 4.91
CA TYR A 379 -14.45 -7.31 6.03
C TYR A 379 -13.88 -5.90 6.05
N ASN A 380 -13.40 -5.35 4.92
CA ASN A 380 -12.85 -4.00 4.86
C ASN A 380 -13.25 -3.33 3.55
N GLU A 381 -14.16 -2.37 3.60
CA GLU A 381 -14.78 -1.80 2.41
C GLU A 381 -13.85 -1.11 1.41
N GLN A 382 -12.60 -0.78 1.78
CA GLN A 382 -11.73 0.04 0.92
C GLN A 382 -11.42 -0.63 -0.42
N ALA A 383 -11.14 -1.93 -0.44
CA ALA A 383 -10.79 -2.63 -1.66
C ALA A 383 -12.04 -2.89 -2.52
N GLU A 384 -13.12 -3.32 -1.89
CA GLU A 384 -14.41 -3.67 -2.47
C GLU A 384 -15.06 -2.43 -3.08
N ASN A 385 -15.14 -1.31 -2.35
CA ASN A 385 -15.67 -0.04 -2.86
C ASN A 385 -14.86 0.44 -4.06
N ARG A 386 -13.52 0.38 -3.96
CA ARG A 386 -12.62 0.77 -5.05
C ARG A 386 -12.87 -0.04 -6.30
N TRP A 387 -13.00 -1.37 -6.17
CA TRP A 387 -13.21 -2.24 -7.31
C TRP A 387 -14.63 -2.17 -7.86
N MET A 388 -15.68 -2.07 -7.03
CA MET A 388 -17.05 -1.85 -7.52
C MET A 388 -17.14 -0.56 -8.35
N LEU A 389 -16.58 0.55 -7.86
CA LEU A 389 -16.56 1.83 -8.57
C LEU A 389 -15.71 1.77 -9.84
N ARG A 390 -14.51 1.15 -9.77
CA ARG A 390 -13.62 1.00 -10.92
C ARG A 390 -14.27 0.13 -12.01
N SER A 391 -14.90 -0.98 -11.66
CA SER A 391 -15.55 -1.87 -12.62
C SER A 391 -16.77 -1.18 -13.27
N ALA A 392 -17.59 -0.46 -12.50
CA ALA A 392 -18.68 0.35 -13.05
C ALA A 392 -18.20 1.44 -14.02
N GLN A 393 -17.09 2.12 -13.70
CA GLN A 393 -16.50 3.13 -14.57
C GLN A 393 -15.85 2.51 -15.82
N ARG A 394 -15.09 1.44 -15.64
CA ARG A 394 -14.28 0.79 -16.68
C ARG A 394 -15.14 0.13 -17.75
N PHE A 395 -16.28 -0.44 -17.35
CA PHE A 395 -17.18 -1.20 -18.23
C PHE A 395 -18.51 -0.51 -18.45
N ALA A 396 -18.55 0.82 -18.27
CA ALA A 396 -19.76 1.63 -18.44
C ALA A 396 -20.43 1.35 -19.81
N GLY A 397 -21.73 1.05 -19.77
CA GLY A 397 -22.53 0.74 -20.97
C GLY A 397 -22.54 -0.73 -21.39
N ALA A 398 -21.72 -1.60 -20.79
CA ALA A 398 -21.84 -3.04 -21.03
C ALA A 398 -23.08 -3.64 -20.33
N PRO A 399 -23.69 -4.71 -20.88
CA PRO A 399 -24.91 -5.29 -20.33
C PRO A 399 -24.80 -5.67 -18.85
N GLY A 400 -25.74 -5.21 -18.02
CA GLY A 400 -25.82 -5.52 -16.59
C GLY A 400 -24.83 -4.76 -15.70
N ILE A 401 -23.96 -3.91 -16.26
CA ILE A 401 -23.09 -3.03 -15.48
C ILE A 401 -23.92 -1.86 -14.92
N PRO A 402 -23.87 -1.58 -13.61
CA PRO A 402 -24.54 -0.42 -13.03
C PRO A 402 -23.89 0.90 -13.44
N ALA A 403 -24.66 1.98 -13.37
CA ALA A 403 -24.08 3.31 -13.34
C ALA A 403 -23.24 3.52 -12.08
N VAL A 404 -22.18 4.32 -12.18
CA VAL A 404 -21.32 4.67 -11.03
C VAL A 404 -22.13 5.28 -9.88
N ALA A 405 -23.19 6.04 -10.19
CA ALA A 405 -24.08 6.63 -9.20
C ALA A 405 -24.85 5.57 -8.38
N GLU A 406 -25.28 4.47 -9.00
CA GLU A 406 -25.99 3.38 -8.31
C GLU A 406 -25.04 2.64 -7.35
N VAL A 407 -23.79 2.45 -7.76
CA VAL A 407 -22.74 1.90 -6.88
C VAL A 407 -22.49 2.84 -5.69
N GLN A 408 -22.35 4.14 -5.96
CA GLN A 408 -22.10 5.15 -4.93
C GLN A 408 -23.26 5.23 -3.92
N GLU A 409 -24.50 5.14 -4.39
CA GLU A 409 -25.69 5.07 -3.54
C GLU A 409 -25.66 3.80 -2.67
N PHE A 410 -25.39 2.63 -3.26
CA PHE A 410 -25.35 1.38 -2.51
C PHE A 410 -24.32 1.39 -1.37
N ILE A 411 -23.08 1.83 -1.65
CA ILE A 411 -22.01 1.84 -0.63
C ILE A 411 -22.22 2.92 0.45
N THR A 412 -23.18 3.84 0.28
CA THR A 412 -23.47 4.91 1.26
C THR A 412 -24.85 4.80 1.92
N CYS A 413 -25.73 3.92 1.44
CA CYS A 413 -27.12 3.81 1.92
C CYS A 413 -27.29 3.13 3.29
N GLY A 414 -26.20 2.71 3.96
CA GLY A 414 -26.24 2.01 5.25
C GLY A 414 -26.55 0.51 5.18
N HIS A 415 -26.94 -0.01 4.01
CA HIS A 415 -27.05 -1.45 3.78
C HIS A 415 -25.70 -2.14 3.55
N TRP A 416 -24.66 -1.39 3.18
CA TRP A 416 -23.29 -1.89 3.02
C TRP A 416 -22.51 -1.62 4.30
N VAL A 417 -22.07 -2.69 4.97
CA VAL A 417 -21.49 -2.64 6.32
C VAL A 417 -20.03 -3.05 6.27
N ASP A 418 -19.15 -2.14 6.68
CA ASP A 418 -17.72 -2.40 6.91
C ASP A 418 -17.49 -3.04 8.28
N LEU A 419 -17.28 -4.37 8.33
CA LEU A 419 -17.03 -5.05 9.61
C LEU A 419 -15.70 -4.66 10.25
N TYR A 420 -14.69 -4.24 9.49
CA TYR A 420 -13.43 -3.73 10.04
C TYR A 420 -13.66 -2.42 10.81
N GLY A 421 -14.54 -1.56 10.29
CA GLY A 421 -15.05 -0.37 10.97
C GLY A 421 -15.75 -0.73 12.28
N VAL A 422 -16.68 -1.69 12.25
CA VAL A 422 -17.39 -2.16 13.46
C VAL A 422 -16.41 -2.73 14.49
N VAL A 423 -15.50 -3.62 14.07
CA VAL A 423 -14.46 -4.19 14.94
C VAL A 423 -13.57 -3.10 15.54
N SER A 424 -13.23 -2.07 14.75
CA SER A 424 -12.42 -0.94 15.22
C SER A 424 -13.14 -0.08 16.25
N ALA A 425 -14.46 0.06 16.14
CA ALA A 425 -15.29 0.78 17.10
C ALA A 425 -15.53 -0.03 18.39
N GLU A 426 -15.63 -1.35 18.28
CA GLU A 426 -16.03 -2.23 19.37
C GLU A 426 -14.86 -2.87 20.13
N PHE A 427 -13.67 -2.97 19.53
CA PHE A 427 -12.51 -3.66 20.12
C PHE A 427 -11.20 -2.88 20.06
N LEU A 428 -10.37 -3.10 21.08
CA LEU A 428 -8.93 -2.87 21.08
C LEU A 428 -8.25 -4.19 20.72
N CYS A 429 -7.32 -4.17 19.76
CA CYS A 429 -6.72 -5.38 19.19
C CYS A 429 -5.20 -5.32 19.31
N ALA A 430 -4.61 -6.01 20.29
CA ALA A 430 -3.17 -5.90 20.62
C ALA A 430 -2.26 -6.45 19.50
N HIS A 431 -2.75 -7.43 18.74
CA HIS A 431 -1.96 -8.10 17.69
C HIS A 431 -2.34 -7.67 16.27
N GLY A 432 -3.21 -6.67 16.13
CA GLY A 432 -3.69 -6.14 14.85
C GLY A 432 -5.13 -6.52 14.56
N LYS A 433 -5.67 -5.88 13.51
CA LYS A 433 -7.09 -5.93 13.14
C LYS A 433 -7.35 -6.66 11.83
N GLY A 434 -6.49 -7.61 11.44
CA GLY A 434 -6.72 -8.39 10.21
C GLY A 434 -7.79 -9.46 10.44
N LEU A 435 -8.57 -9.82 9.42
CA LEU A 435 -9.59 -10.87 9.52
C LEU A 435 -8.98 -12.17 10.07
N LYS A 436 -7.83 -12.58 9.54
CA LYS A 436 -7.08 -13.76 10.01
C LYS A 436 -6.54 -13.66 11.44
N THR A 437 -6.42 -12.45 11.97
CA THR A 437 -6.03 -12.22 13.37
C THR A 437 -7.23 -12.33 14.29
N ILE A 438 -8.41 -11.89 13.85
CA ILE A 438 -9.59 -11.72 14.71
C ILE A 438 -10.58 -12.89 14.60
N ALA A 439 -10.80 -13.44 13.40
CA ALA A 439 -11.74 -14.55 13.21
C ALA A 439 -11.44 -15.81 14.05
N PRO A 440 -10.18 -16.14 14.42
CA PRO A 440 -9.92 -17.22 15.38
C PRO A 440 -10.57 -17.00 16.75
N ALA A 441 -10.76 -15.74 17.19
CA ALA A 441 -11.52 -15.44 18.42
C ALA A 441 -13.01 -15.80 18.29
N ALA A 442 -13.53 -15.86 17.07
CA ALA A 442 -14.86 -16.36 16.74
C ALA A 442 -14.86 -17.88 16.43
N GLY A 443 -13.77 -18.59 16.71
CA GLY A 443 -13.64 -20.03 16.48
C GLY A 443 -13.47 -20.44 15.01
N PHE A 444 -13.15 -19.50 14.12
CA PHE A 444 -12.97 -19.79 12.70
C PHE A 444 -11.52 -20.18 12.36
N SER A 445 -11.36 -21.15 11.46
CA SER A 445 -10.08 -21.57 10.90
C SER A 445 -10.21 -21.77 9.40
N TRP A 446 -9.23 -21.30 8.62
CA TRP A 446 -9.16 -21.51 7.18
C TRP A 446 -8.80 -22.96 6.85
N HIS A 447 -9.29 -23.47 5.72
CA HIS A 447 -8.95 -24.81 5.24
C HIS A 447 -7.48 -24.92 4.85
N ASP A 448 -6.94 -23.86 4.24
CA ASP A 448 -5.56 -23.83 3.76
C ASP A 448 -4.65 -23.06 4.74
N PRO A 449 -3.64 -23.71 5.34
CA PRO A 449 -2.72 -23.03 6.25
C PRO A 449 -1.81 -22.01 5.55
N GLU A 450 -1.66 -22.09 4.22
CA GLU A 450 -0.92 -21.13 3.41
C GLU A 450 -1.81 -19.99 2.90
N ALA A 451 -3.09 -19.94 3.26
CA ALA A 451 -4.00 -18.87 2.87
C ALA A 451 -3.43 -17.49 3.20
N SER A 452 -3.12 -16.69 2.18
CA SER A 452 -2.75 -15.27 2.31
C SER A 452 -2.99 -14.54 0.99
N GLY A 453 -3.25 -13.23 1.06
CA GLY A 453 -3.39 -12.41 -0.15
C GLY A 453 -2.11 -12.34 -1.00
N GLU A 454 -0.94 -12.63 -0.42
CA GLU A 454 0.32 -12.75 -1.18
C GLU A 454 0.36 -14.08 -1.94
N ASN A 455 -0.02 -15.18 -1.29
CA ASN A 455 -0.06 -16.50 -1.93
C ASN A 455 -1.17 -16.61 -2.97
N SER A 456 -2.32 -15.95 -2.76
CA SER A 456 -3.44 -15.96 -3.72
C SER A 456 -3.03 -15.38 -5.09
N MET A 457 -2.14 -14.39 -5.11
CA MET A 457 -1.58 -13.86 -6.36
C MET A 457 -0.76 -14.89 -7.15
N ARG A 458 0.00 -15.75 -6.47
CA ARG A 458 0.72 -16.85 -7.11
C ARG A 458 -0.28 -17.87 -7.66
N TRP A 459 -1.24 -18.28 -6.83
CA TRP A 459 -2.28 -19.22 -7.23
C TRP A 459 -3.06 -18.72 -8.45
N TYR A 460 -3.37 -17.42 -8.51
CA TYR A 460 -4.02 -16.82 -9.67
C TYR A 460 -3.16 -16.88 -10.92
N SER A 461 -1.87 -16.56 -10.81
CA SER A 461 -0.92 -16.62 -11.93
C SER A 461 -0.91 -18.01 -12.56
N ASP A 462 -0.85 -19.05 -11.72
CA ASP A 462 -0.92 -20.45 -12.16
C ASP A 462 -2.32 -20.79 -12.72
N ALA A 463 -3.38 -20.34 -12.06
CA ALA A 463 -4.77 -20.63 -12.41
C ALA A 463 -5.21 -20.12 -13.79
N VAL A 464 -4.55 -19.08 -14.30
CA VAL A 464 -4.82 -18.50 -15.62
C VAL A 464 -3.69 -18.74 -16.62
N GLY A 465 -2.61 -19.40 -16.22
CA GLY A 465 -1.48 -19.65 -17.11
C GLY A 465 -0.69 -18.39 -17.47
N LEU A 466 -0.57 -17.46 -16.51
CA LEU A 466 0.10 -16.17 -16.72
C LEU A 466 1.56 -16.40 -17.15
N GLY A 467 1.97 -15.78 -18.26
CA GLY A 467 3.29 -16.02 -18.86
C GLY A 467 3.33 -17.16 -19.90
N GLY A 468 2.17 -17.70 -20.29
CA GLY A 468 2.05 -18.65 -21.42
C GLY A 468 2.12 -20.12 -21.01
N ALA A 469 2.11 -20.42 -19.70
CA ALA A 469 1.95 -21.78 -19.20
C ALA A 469 0.48 -22.25 -19.35
N PRO A 470 0.22 -23.57 -19.40
CA PRO A 470 -1.15 -24.08 -19.31
C PRO A 470 -1.82 -23.67 -17.98
N PRO A 471 -3.10 -23.22 -17.99
CA PRO A 471 -3.82 -22.88 -16.77
C PRO A 471 -3.99 -24.08 -15.82
N ASP A 472 -3.72 -23.88 -14.53
CA ASP A 472 -3.90 -24.90 -13.49
C ASP A 472 -5.29 -24.81 -12.84
N LEU A 473 -6.14 -25.80 -13.12
CA LEU A 473 -7.51 -25.84 -12.58
C LEU A 473 -7.57 -26.15 -11.07
N THR A 474 -6.52 -26.77 -10.50
CA THR A 474 -6.47 -27.02 -9.06
C THR A 474 -6.34 -25.70 -8.30
N GLN A 475 -5.60 -24.75 -8.86
CA GLN A 475 -5.41 -23.42 -8.30
C GLN A 475 -6.68 -22.57 -8.40
N ARG A 476 -7.52 -22.77 -9.44
CA ARG A 476 -8.86 -22.17 -9.51
C ARG A 476 -9.75 -22.64 -8.35
N THR A 477 -9.74 -23.95 -8.09
CA THR A 477 -10.51 -24.55 -6.98
C THR A 477 -10.00 -24.05 -5.63
N ARG A 478 -8.68 -23.95 -5.48
CA ARG A 478 -8.02 -23.40 -4.29
C ARG A 478 -8.42 -21.95 -4.04
N LEU A 479 -8.44 -21.11 -5.07
CA LEU A 479 -8.89 -19.70 -4.98
C LEU A 479 -10.36 -19.55 -4.61
N LEU A 480 -11.24 -20.37 -5.19
CA LEU A 480 -12.66 -20.38 -4.83
C LEU A 480 -12.86 -20.79 -3.37
N THR A 481 -12.10 -21.78 -2.90
CA THR A 481 -12.14 -22.22 -1.49
C THR A 481 -11.63 -21.11 -0.58
N TYR A 482 -10.55 -20.44 -0.96
CA TYR A 482 -9.96 -19.35 -0.19
C TYR A 482 -10.94 -18.17 -0.02
N ASN A 483 -11.57 -17.72 -1.11
CA ASN A 483 -12.57 -16.65 -1.06
C ASN A 483 -13.85 -17.08 -0.33
N ALA A 484 -14.26 -18.35 -0.45
CA ALA A 484 -15.35 -18.91 0.36
C ALA A 484 -15.02 -18.86 1.86
N ASP A 485 -13.78 -19.19 2.25
CA ASP A 485 -13.34 -19.09 3.64
C ASP A 485 -13.38 -17.65 4.15
N ASP A 486 -12.97 -16.66 3.35
CA ASP A 486 -12.97 -15.26 3.77
C ASP A 486 -14.42 -14.72 3.99
N VAL A 487 -15.40 -15.08 3.15
CA VAL A 487 -16.82 -14.74 3.43
C VAL A 487 -17.38 -15.51 4.63
N HIS A 488 -17.00 -16.78 4.82
CA HIS A 488 -17.42 -17.58 5.96
C HIS A 488 -16.82 -17.08 7.28
N ALA A 489 -15.56 -16.63 7.26
CA ALA A 489 -14.88 -16.00 8.40
C ALA A 489 -15.57 -14.69 8.79
N THR A 490 -15.92 -13.87 7.80
CA THR A 490 -16.67 -12.62 7.97
C THR A 490 -18.02 -12.88 8.65
N ARG A 491 -18.76 -13.89 8.17
CA ARG A 491 -20.02 -14.32 8.80
C ARG A 491 -19.82 -14.85 10.22
N ALA A 492 -18.83 -15.71 10.44
CA ALA A 492 -18.54 -16.28 11.76
C ALA A 492 -18.24 -15.18 12.79
N LEU A 493 -17.43 -14.19 12.39
CA LEU A 493 -17.12 -13.01 13.19
C LEU A 493 -18.38 -12.20 13.52
N ARG A 494 -19.22 -11.89 12.51
CA ARG A 494 -20.49 -11.17 12.71
C ARG A 494 -21.41 -11.89 13.71
N LEU A 495 -21.56 -13.20 13.56
CA LEU A 495 -22.41 -14.01 14.42
C LEU A 495 -21.88 -14.04 15.86
N TRP A 496 -20.58 -14.26 16.04
CA TRP A 496 -19.94 -14.26 17.35
C TRP A 496 -20.09 -12.90 18.04
N MET A 497 -19.82 -11.79 17.36
CA MET A 497 -19.99 -10.43 17.90
C MET A 497 -21.44 -10.13 18.31
N SER A 498 -22.42 -10.79 17.70
CA SER A 498 -23.85 -10.65 18.02
C SER A 498 -24.33 -11.60 19.11
N SER A 499 -23.47 -12.50 19.60
CA SER A 499 -23.81 -13.56 20.55
C SER A 499 -23.39 -13.21 21.97
N GLU A 500 -23.90 -13.94 22.96
CA GLU A 500 -23.46 -13.79 24.35
C GLU A 500 -21.98 -14.16 24.56
N GLN A 501 -21.40 -15.00 23.70
CA GLN A 501 -19.99 -15.42 23.77
C GLN A 501 -19.02 -14.23 23.61
N VAL A 502 -19.45 -13.13 23.00
CA VAL A 502 -18.62 -11.92 22.91
C VAL A 502 -18.30 -11.34 24.30
N ASN A 503 -19.12 -11.65 25.31
CA ASN A 503 -18.90 -11.18 26.68
C ASN A 503 -17.74 -11.88 27.39
N ASP A 504 -17.27 -13.03 26.87
CA ASP A 504 -16.07 -13.72 27.35
C ASP A 504 -14.80 -12.90 27.04
N VAL A 505 -14.87 -11.98 26.08
CA VAL A 505 -13.82 -10.99 25.84
C VAL A 505 -13.81 -9.97 26.97
N PRO A 506 -12.67 -9.70 27.61
CA PRO A 506 -12.59 -8.70 28.68
C PRO A 506 -13.04 -7.31 28.22
N TYR A 507 -13.71 -6.57 29.09
CA TYR A 507 -14.05 -5.16 28.86
C TYR A 507 -12.89 -4.26 29.28
N ALA A 508 -12.59 -3.24 28.46
CA ALA A 508 -11.42 -2.39 28.68
C ALA A 508 -11.51 -1.60 30.00
N GLY A 509 -12.71 -1.29 30.50
CA GLY A 509 -12.88 -0.63 31.79
C GLY A 509 -12.60 -1.54 33.00
N ASP A 510 -12.44 -2.84 32.78
CA ASP A 510 -12.08 -3.80 33.84
C ASP A 510 -10.55 -4.06 33.86
N LEU A 511 -9.79 -3.41 32.95
CA LEU A 511 -8.34 -3.58 32.78
C LEU A 511 -7.48 -2.60 33.57
#